data_AF-A0A4R4S5P4-F1
#
_entry.id   AF-A0A4R4S5P4-F1
#
_cell.length_a   1.000
_cell.length_b   1.000
_cell.length_c   1.000
_cell.angle_alpha   90.00
_cell.angle_beta   90.00
_cell.angle_gamma   90.00
#
_symmetry.space_group_name_H-M   'P 1'
#
loop_
_entity.id
_entity.type
_entity.pdbx_description
1 polymer ?
#
loop_
_entity_poly.entity_id
_entity_poly.type
_entity_poly.pdbx_seq_one_letter_code
_entity_poly.pdbx_strand_id
1 'polypeptide(L)'
;MSPPVSPHQENIHTVCMYSLGGGSPVSSRRPATSSACRVAWLWYSSAMGDMRMAMTYEQLLGVFGADTVVRVPGASVAHEPTRRWLADVGLPREAANLRLDSASGLPTAAEASSQTLPAAIGKMLVLGTVTEQGGTVLLDGTTGAVYEGYLALLSDARFQPELLASDLSSLVGLMTAVTRMHRDQGEFARFAGRRGQAVAAEMTENLLGVIREHDPRLLDVSSEISGHWRVAAHIAPLDRVAGPGEDLALELPPGLLAKAFEDDLRRYEDADLPAVLTHEPTRRFLREHGLANTNYCLLDEQAQTLTDYFHGNRDAYPDLFTDYFRGHFADDGETLSEHVGNLIRLGSIADEIDLVMEGATGRLLGWYRPEGKHRPVNVDVSAMAFAQWLIRQVQLLDPVQDLIQAEASMITNLTRILAGTARGRLQRRHLRVTRTGLRHRGGLFRLFGREPGWPSRRSRPASRGGGSPGGSGRPHRTPKPHAHSVCPLPPRPAPTPDSGPQPAGPRSETSLTYRSRVTGRTRRGRPRAGPGAVW
;
A
#
# COMPACT_ATOMS: atom_id res chain seq x y z
N MET A 1 31.22 58.51 -29.16
CA MET A 1 31.68 58.18 -27.80
C MET A 1 30.79 57.08 -27.26
N SER A 2 31.29 55.84 -27.21
CA SER A 2 30.75 54.75 -26.36
C SER A 2 31.30 54.91 -24.92
N PRO A 3 31.02 54.05 -23.91
CA PRO A 3 30.14 52.84 -23.79
C PRO A 3 29.35 52.83 -22.43
N PRO A 4 28.94 51.69 -21.79
CA PRO A 4 28.57 50.31 -22.23
C PRO A 4 27.09 49.96 -21.84
N VAL A 5 26.31 49.00 -22.38
CA VAL A 5 26.39 47.57 -22.80
C VAL A 5 26.26 46.51 -21.66
N SER A 6 25.02 45.98 -21.53
CA SER A 6 24.56 44.58 -21.28
C SER A 6 24.62 43.90 -19.88
N PRO A 7 23.88 42.78 -19.62
CA PRO A 7 22.67 42.22 -20.29
C PRO A 7 21.57 41.58 -19.37
N HIS A 8 20.41 41.29 -20.00
CA HIS A 8 19.41 40.21 -19.82
C HIS A 8 19.28 39.37 -18.52
N GLN A 9 18.03 39.27 -18.05
CA GLN A 9 17.43 38.03 -17.54
C GLN A 9 15.96 37.93 -18.04
N GLU A 10 15.71 36.99 -18.95
CA GLU A 10 14.37 36.60 -19.40
C GLU A 10 13.78 35.57 -18.43
N ASN A 11 12.49 35.75 -18.13
CA ASN A 11 11.69 34.90 -17.27
C ASN A 11 11.12 33.69 -18.03
N ILE A 12 11.10 32.57 -17.32
CA ILE A 12 10.67 31.24 -17.71
C ILE A 12 9.13 31.15 -17.72
N HIS A 13 8.57 30.55 -18.78
CA HIS A 13 7.15 30.18 -18.92
C HIS A 13 6.80 28.82 -18.28
N THR A 14 5.56 28.72 -17.78
CA THR A 14 4.79 27.52 -17.36
C THR A 14 3.32 28.00 -17.35
N VAL A 15 2.25 27.39 -17.88
CA VAL A 15 1.96 26.09 -18.52
C VAL A 15 0.52 26.14 -19.12
N CYS A 16 0.27 25.33 -20.18
CA CYS A 16 -0.96 24.64 -20.64
C CYS A 16 -2.26 25.30 -21.21
N MET A 17 -2.61 24.79 -22.41
CA MET A 17 -3.82 23.99 -22.81
C MET A 17 -4.97 24.58 -23.67
N TYR A 18 -5.30 23.75 -24.69
CA TYR A 18 -6.48 23.62 -25.58
C TYR A 18 -6.72 24.55 -26.79
N SER A 19 -6.69 23.94 -27.99
CA SER A 19 -7.84 23.97 -28.92
C SER A 19 -7.81 22.80 -29.92
N LEU A 20 -8.99 22.20 -30.13
CA LEU A 20 -9.33 21.22 -31.16
C LEU A 20 -9.41 21.89 -32.55
N GLY A 21 -9.13 21.15 -33.62
CA GLY A 21 -9.44 21.54 -35.00
C GLY A 21 -8.72 20.69 -36.04
N GLY A 22 -9.46 19.91 -36.82
CA GLY A 22 -8.93 18.95 -37.80
C GLY A 22 -8.31 19.55 -39.06
N GLY A 23 -7.46 18.76 -39.72
CA GLY A 23 -6.90 19.03 -41.05
C GLY A 23 -5.87 17.97 -41.46
N SER A 24 -6.01 17.47 -42.69
CA SER A 24 -5.30 16.39 -43.41
C SER A 24 -3.75 16.33 -43.33
N PRO A 25 -3.13 15.19 -43.71
CA PRO A 25 -1.74 14.88 -43.37
C PRO A 25 -0.76 15.49 -44.36
N VAL A 26 0.26 16.17 -43.83
CA VAL A 26 1.45 16.57 -44.58
C VAL A 26 2.64 15.75 -44.11
N SER A 27 3.23 15.05 -45.06
CA SER A 27 4.53 14.37 -45.03
C SER A 27 5.62 15.20 -44.36
N SER A 28 6.23 14.67 -43.29
CA SER A 28 7.48 15.20 -42.74
C SER A 28 8.51 14.08 -42.58
N ARG A 29 9.60 14.23 -43.34
CA ARG A 29 10.82 13.41 -43.33
C ARG A 29 11.37 13.26 -41.90
N ARG A 30 11.65 12.01 -41.51
CA ARG A 30 12.48 11.69 -40.33
C ARG A 30 13.95 12.06 -40.62
N PRO A 31 14.69 12.67 -39.68
CA PRO A 31 16.13 12.76 -39.80
C PRO A 31 16.76 11.40 -39.52
N ALA A 32 17.68 10.97 -40.38
CA ALA A 32 18.49 9.79 -40.16
C ALA A 32 19.45 10.06 -38.99
N THR A 33 19.21 9.42 -37.85
CA THR A 33 20.22 9.30 -36.80
C THR A 33 21.30 8.34 -37.30
N SER A 34 22.52 8.85 -37.49
CA SER A 34 23.63 8.08 -38.02
C SER A 34 23.99 6.91 -37.09
N SER A 35 24.13 5.71 -37.64
CA SER A 35 24.58 4.48 -36.93
C SER A 35 25.85 4.68 -36.08
N ALA A 36 26.67 5.69 -36.38
CA ALA A 36 27.86 6.04 -35.61
C ALA A 36 27.56 6.45 -34.14
N CYS A 37 26.45 7.16 -33.86
CA CYS A 37 26.11 7.56 -32.49
C CYS A 37 25.63 6.38 -31.63
N ARG A 38 24.98 5.38 -32.24
CA ARG A 38 24.59 4.14 -31.53
C ARG A 38 25.80 3.29 -31.17
N VAL A 39 26.78 3.17 -32.07
CA VAL A 39 28.01 2.41 -31.81
C VAL A 39 28.89 3.10 -30.76
N ALA A 40 28.97 4.43 -30.79
CA ALA A 40 29.70 5.19 -29.77
C ALA A 40 29.06 5.08 -28.37
N TRP A 41 27.72 5.09 -28.27
CA TRP A 41 27.03 4.89 -27.00
C TRP A 41 27.19 3.46 -26.45
N LEU A 42 27.14 2.44 -27.31
CA LEU A 42 27.40 1.04 -26.92
C LEU A 42 28.85 0.81 -26.46
N TRP A 43 29.83 1.45 -27.10
CA TRP A 43 31.24 1.39 -26.68
C TRP A 43 31.50 2.16 -25.38
N TYR A 44 30.90 3.33 -25.20
CA TYR A 44 31.07 4.15 -23.99
C TYR A 44 30.41 3.49 -22.76
N SER A 45 29.23 2.87 -22.94
CA SER A 45 28.59 2.06 -21.89
C SER A 45 29.35 0.77 -21.58
N SER A 46 30.04 0.17 -22.56
CA SER A 46 30.87 -1.01 -22.33
C SER A 46 32.20 -0.67 -21.64
N ALA A 47 32.77 0.52 -21.87
CA ALA A 47 34.03 0.95 -21.25
C ALA A 47 33.85 1.57 -19.85
N MET A 48 32.68 2.14 -19.54
CA MET A 48 32.32 2.57 -18.17
C MET A 48 31.60 1.49 -17.35
N GLY A 49 31.33 0.33 -17.94
CA GLY A 49 30.65 -0.79 -17.26
C GLY A 49 31.43 -1.40 -16.09
N ASP A 50 32.74 -1.14 -15.97
CA ASP A 50 33.63 -1.80 -15.00
C ASP A 50 33.98 -0.97 -13.76
N MET A 51 33.39 0.22 -13.59
CA MET A 51 33.58 1.04 -12.38
C MET A 51 32.33 1.17 -11.50
N ARG A 52 31.32 0.32 -11.71
CA ARG A 52 30.31 0.09 -10.68
C ARG A 52 31.02 -0.50 -9.47
N MET A 53 31.13 0.28 -8.39
CA MET A 53 31.69 -0.22 -7.15
C MET A 53 30.84 -1.41 -6.68
N ALA A 54 31.35 -2.61 -6.93
CA ALA A 54 30.71 -3.84 -6.52
C ALA A 54 30.58 -3.83 -5.00
N MET A 55 29.35 -4.03 -4.51
CA MET A 55 29.09 -4.00 -3.08
C MET A 55 29.82 -5.14 -2.39
N THR A 56 30.62 -4.84 -1.37
CA THR A 56 31.32 -5.87 -0.58
C THR A 56 30.42 -6.40 0.54
N TYR A 57 30.80 -7.56 1.10
CA TYR A 57 30.11 -8.11 2.26
C TYR A 57 30.08 -7.12 3.44
N GLU A 58 31.20 -6.45 3.74
CA GLU A 58 31.29 -5.47 4.83
C GLU A 58 30.39 -4.26 4.60
N GLN A 59 30.30 -3.79 3.35
CA GLN A 59 29.38 -2.70 3.00
C GLN A 59 27.92 -3.15 3.18
N LEU A 60 27.59 -4.38 2.80
CA LEU A 60 26.26 -4.95 2.98
C LEU A 60 25.92 -5.08 4.47
N LEU A 61 26.86 -5.54 5.30
CA LEU A 61 26.70 -5.58 6.75
C LEU A 61 26.51 -4.19 7.35
N GLY A 62 27.23 -3.19 6.85
CA GLY A 62 27.10 -1.81 7.30
C GLY A 62 25.71 -1.22 7.06
N VAL A 63 25.04 -1.62 5.98
CA VAL A 63 23.69 -1.14 5.65
C VAL A 63 22.60 -1.95 6.37
N PHE A 64 22.68 -3.27 6.35
CA PHE A 64 21.58 -4.13 6.78
C PHE A 64 21.77 -4.72 8.19
N GLY A 65 23.01 -4.84 8.66
CA GLY A 65 23.39 -5.54 9.90
C GLY A 65 23.83 -6.99 9.66
N ALA A 66 24.63 -7.54 10.59
CA ALA A 66 25.18 -8.90 10.47
C ALA A 66 24.11 -10.00 10.42
N ASP A 67 23.07 -9.87 11.26
CA ASP A 67 22.03 -10.90 11.41
C ASP A 67 21.02 -10.93 10.26
N THR A 68 21.08 -9.95 9.36
CA THR A 68 20.13 -9.78 8.27
C THR A 68 20.73 -10.08 6.91
N VAL A 69 22.01 -10.48 6.81
CA VAL A 69 22.63 -10.87 5.55
C VAL A 69 22.80 -12.39 5.50
N VAL A 70 22.30 -13.01 4.44
CA VAL A 70 22.33 -14.46 4.23
C VAL A 70 23.25 -14.79 3.07
N ARG A 71 24.21 -15.69 3.30
CA ARG A 71 25.03 -16.29 2.24
C ARG A 71 24.53 -17.70 1.94
N VAL A 72 24.67 -18.12 0.70
CA VAL A 72 24.23 -19.45 0.24
C VAL A 72 25.41 -20.14 -0.47
N PRO A 73 26.44 -20.58 0.28
CA PRO A 73 27.57 -21.28 -0.31
C PRO A 73 27.11 -22.62 -0.91
N GLY A 74 27.71 -23.00 -2.04
CA GLY A 74 27.39 -24.28 -2.69
C GLY A 74 26.07 -24.31 -3.46
N ALA A 75 25.43 -23.16 -3.69
CA ALA A 75 24.28 -23.08 -4.58
C ALA A 75 24.63 -23.60 -5.98
N SER A 76 23.80 -24.51 -6.53
CA SER A 76 23.98 -25.09 -7.86
C SER A 76 23.57 -24.09 -8.96
N VAL A 77 24.31 -22.99 -9.06
CA VAL A 77 24.10 -21.90 -10.03
C VAL A 77 25.18 -21.99 -11.10
N ALA A 78 24.77 -22.15 -12.36
CA ALA A 78 25.69 -22.23 -13.51
C ALA A 78 26.38 -20.88 -13.76
N HIS A 79 25.63 -19.78 -13.64
CA HIS A 79 26.16 -18.42 -13.79
C HIS A 79 27.17 -18.11 -12.68
N GLU A 80 28.45 -18.10 -13.02
CA GLU A 80 29.49 -17.98 -12.01
C GLU A 80 29.47 -16.65 -11.22
N PRO A 81 29.31 -15.47 -11.83
CA PRO A 81 29.23 -14.22 -11.06
C PRO A 81 28.17 -14.28 -9.96
N THR A 82 26.99 -14.83 -10.26
CA THR A 82 25.90 -15.04 -9.30
C THR A 82 26.29 -16.04 -8.21
N ARG A 83 26.94 -17.16 -8.58
CA ARG A 83 27.38 -18.17 -7.60
C ARG A 83 28.42 -17.60 -6.63
N ARG A 84 29.41 -16.85 -7.12
CA ARG A 84 30.39 -16.15 -6.29
C ARG A 84 29.73 -15.10 -5.40
N TRP A 85 28.81 -14.30 -5.95
CA TRP A 85 28.06 -13.31 -5.17
C TRP A 85 27.33 -13.96 -3.98
N LEU A 86 26.60 -15.05 -4.21
CA LEU A 86 25.87 -15.76 -3.15
C LEU A 86 26.79 -16.36 -2.07
N ALA A 87 27.98 -16.81 -2.45
CA ALA A 87 28.95 -17.40 -1.53
C ALA A 87 29.72 -16.33 -0.72
N ASP A 88 30.17 -15.27 -1.38
CA ASP A 88 31.15 -14.33 -0.83
C ASP A 88 30.47 -13.09 -0.22
N VAL A 89 29.42 -12.56 -0.87
CA VAL A 89 28.71 -11.33 -0.48
C VAL A 89 27.37 -11.63 0.18
N GLY A 90 26.56 -12.51 -0.41
CA GLY A 90 25.22 -12.84 0.07
C GLY A 90 24.14 -11.84 -0.31
N LEU A 91 22.99 -11.96 0.35
CA LEU A 91 21.77 -11.19 0.11
C LEU A 91 21.22 -10.63 1.42
N PRO A 92 20.65 -9.41 1.42
CA PRO A 92 19.84 -8.96 2.54
C PRO A 92 18.58 -9.82 2.66
N ARG A 93 18.31 -10.34 3.85
CA ARG A 93 17.15 -11.18 4.18
C ARG A 93 15.84 -10.47 3.93
N GLU A 94 15.78 -9.17 4.20
CA GLU A 94 14.59 -8.36 3.95
C GLU A 94 14.96 -6.91 3.67
N ALA A 95 14.55 -6.39 2.52
CA ALA A 95 14.64 -4.98 2.19
C ALA A 95 13.73 -4.64 0.99
N ALA A 96 13.35 -3.37 0.85
CA ALA A 96 12.56 -2.90 -0.29
C ALA A 96 11.28 -3.71 -0.60
N ASN A 97 10.60 -4.28 0.41
CA ASN A 97 9.46 -5.21 0.23
C ASN A 97 9.81 -6.58 -0.36
N LEU A 98 11.09 -6.94 -0.41
CA LEU A 98 11.55 -8.26 -0.79
C LEU A 98 12.06 -8.98 0.45
N ARG A 99 11.65 -10.24 0.61
CA ARG A 99 12.13 -11.14 1.67
C ARG A 99 12.87 -12.30 1.02
N LEU A 100 14.19 -12.31 1.17
CA LEU A 100 15.12 -13.27 0.55
C LEU A 100 15.66 -14.23 1.63
N ASP A 101 14.81 -15.10 2.15
CA ASP A 101 15.10 -15.93 3.32
C ASP A 101 15.42 -17.41 3.01
N SER A 102 15.95 -17.69 1.81
CA SER A 102 16.37 -19.03 1.35
C SER A 102 17.62 -19.61 2.05
N ALA A 103 17.71 -19.47 3.38
CA ALA A 103 18.83 -19.92 4.20
C ALA A 103 19.05 -21.45 4.19
N SER A 104 18.03 -22.24 3.82
CA SER A 104 18.08 -23.71 3.77
C SER A 104 18.35 -24.29 2.37
N GLY A 105 18.71 -23.45 1.39
CA GLY A 105 18.93 -23.83 0.00
C GLY A 105 18.00 -23.10 -0.96
N LEU A 106 18.26 -23.24 -2.26
CA LEU A 106 17.50 -22.61 -3.34
C LEU A 106 16.68 -23.68 -4.07
N PRO A 107 15.41 -23.93 -3.67
CA PRO A 107 14.56 -24.85 -4.43
C PRO A 107 14.29 -24.26 -5.82
N THR A 108 14.08 -25.13 -6.79
CA THR A 108 13.59 -24.72 -8.10
C THR A 108 12.14 -24.27 -8.03
N ALA A 109 11.70 -23.44 -8.97
CA ALA A 109 10.32 -23.00 -9.06
C ALA A 109 9.36 -24.18 -9.23
N ALA A 110 9.79 -25.25 -9.93
CA ALA A 110 9.03 -26.49 -10.07
C ALA A 110 8.85 -27.23 -8.73
N GLU A 111 9.85 -27.21 -7.84
CA GLU A 111 9.75 -27.81 -6.50
C GLU A 111 8.88 -26.97 -5.56
N ALA A 112 8.89 -25.64 -5.72
CA ALA A 112 8.12 -24.71 -4.89
C ALA A 112 6.65 -24.57 -5.33
N SER A 113 6.32 -24.95 -6.57
CA SER A 113 4.98 -24.83 -7.15
C SER A 113 4.18 -26.12 -7.03
N SER A 114 2.88 -26.00 -6.74
CA SER A 114 1.93 -27.12 -6.85
C SER A 114 1.44 -27.35 -8.29
N GLN A 115 1.78 -26.46 -9.21
CA GLN A 115 1.36 -26.49 -10.61
C GLN A 115 2.54 -26.75 -11.54
N THR A 116 2.26 -27.40 -12.68
CA THR A 116 3.25 -27.61 -13.74
C THR A 116 3.64 -26.27 -14.37
N LEU A 117 4.91 -25.93 -14.30
CA LEU A 117 5.46 -24.69 -14.89
C LEU A 117 6.12 -24.96 -16.24
N PRO A 118 6.18 -23.96 -17.15
CA PRO A 118 7.03 -24.01 -18.32
C PRO A 118 8.48 -24.36 -17.94
N ALA A 119 9.13 -25.23 -18.72
CA ALA A 119 10.43 -25.80 -18.36
C ALA A 119 11.53 -24.75 -18.08
N ALA A 120 11.49 -23.59 -18.74
CA ALA A 120 12.42 -22.50 -18.47
C ALA A 120 12.21 -21.89 -17.08
N ILE A 121 10.96 -21.59 -16.72
CA ILE A 121 10.58 -21.03 -15.41
C ILE A 121 10.79 -22.08 -14.32
N GLY A 122 10.37 -23.33 -14.56
CA GLY A 122 10.49 -24.42 -13.59
C GLY A 122 11.93 -24.70 -13.13
N LYS A 123 12.93 -24.34 -13.94
CA LYS A 123 14.36 -24.46 -13.61
C LYS A 123 14.93 -23.25 -12.85
N MET A 124 14.22 -22.12 -12.82
CA MET A 124 14.65 -20.96 -12.04
C MET A 124 14.64 -21.30 -10.55
N LEU A 125 15.50 -20.65 -9.79
CA LEU A 125 15.67 -20.87 -8.36
C LEU A 125 14.84 -19.86 -7.57
N VAL A 126 14.22 -20.28 -6.47
CA VAL A 126 13.44 -19.38 -5.60
C VAL A 126 14.38 -18.72 -4.58
N LEU A 127 14.55 -17.40 -4.71
CA LEU A 127 15.31 -16.59 -3.75
C LEU A 127 14.49 -16.19 -2.53
N GLY A 128 13.17 -16.12 -2.67
CA GLY A 128 12.27 -15.67 -1.61
C GLY A 128 10.95 -15.15 -2.16
N THR A 129 10.36 -14.19 -1.46
CA THR A 129 9.03 -13.65 -1.77
C THR A 129 9.01 -12.13 -1.74
N VAL A 130 7.99 -11.57 -2.37
CA VAL A 130 7.64 -10.16 -2.24
C VAL A 130 6.64 -10.03 -1.10
N THR A 131 7.01 -9.27 -0.06
CA THR A 131 6.27 -9.18 1.21
C THR A 131 4.84 -8.69 0.98
N GLU A 132 3.86 -9.25 1.70
CA GLU A 132 2.41 -8.97 1.56
C GLU A 132 1.79 -9.36 0.21
N GLN A 133 2.57 -9.42 -0.88
CA GLN A 133 2.09 -9.72 -2.23
C GLN A 133 1.93 -11.20 -2.50
N GLY A 134 2.72 -12.06 -1.83
CA GLY A 134 2.80 -13.48 -2.16
C GLY A 134 3.50 -13.77 -3.51
N GLY A 135 4.02 -12.73 -4.18
CA GLY A 135 4.88 -12.87 -5.34
C GLY A 135 6.16 -13.63 -4.97
N THR A 136 6.72 -14.36 -5.93
CA THR A 136 7.95 -15.15 -5.77
C THR A 136 9.10 -14.45 -6.47
N VAL A 137 10.23 -14.33 -5.78
CA VAL A 137 11.48 -13.81 -6.35
C VAL A 137 12.26 -14.99 -6.93
N LEU A 138 12.48 -14.96 -8.24
CA LEU A 138 13.09 -16.02 -9.03
C LEU A 138 14.48 -15.60 -9.51
N LEU A 139 15.43 -16.53 -9.49
CA LEU A 139 16.76 -16.38 -10.03
C LEU A 139 16.94 -17.35 -11.20
N ASP A 140 17.22 -16.82 -12.39
CA ASP A 140 17.70 -17.66 -13.47
C ASP A 140 19.16 -18.06 -13.19
N GLY A 141 19.35 -19.33 -12.81
CA GLY A 141 20.67 -19.87 -12.50
C GLY A 141 21.64 -19.90 -13.69
N THR A 142 21.17 -19.65 -14.92
CA THR A 142 21.98 -19.64 -16.16
C THR A 142 22.47 -18.25 -16.50
N THR A 143 21.60 -17.24 -16.40
CA THR A 143 21.91 -15.85 -16.78
C THR A 143 22.28 -14.97 -15.59
N GLY A 144 21.87 -15.36 -14.38
CA GLY A 144 22.00 -14.57 -13.17
C GLY A 144 20.91 -13.52 -12.98
N ALA A 145 19.99 -13.35 -13.94
CA ALA A 145 18.89 -12.41 -13.87
C ALA A 145 17.87 -12.79 -12.80
N VAL A 146 17.29 -11.78 -12.19
CA VAL A 146 16.29 -11.91 -11.11
C VAL A 146 14.95 -11.40 -11.60
N TYR A 147 13.92 -12.19 -11.34
CA TYR A 147 12.56 -11.89 -11.74
C TYR A 147 11.58 -11.93 -10.56
N GLU A 148 10.44 -11.28 -10.72
CA GLU A 148 9.26 -11.39 -9.88
C GLU A 148 8.16 -12.12 -10.64
N GLY A 149 7.44 -13.02 -9.99
CA GLY A 149 6.20 -13.54 -10.54
C GLY A 149 5.41 -14.41 -9.59
N TYR A 150 4.15 -14.65 -9.96
CA TYR A 150 3.24 -15.50 -9.19
C TYR A 150 3.26 -16.91 -9.75
N LEU A 151 3.84 -17.88 -9.03
CA LEU A 151 3.98 -19.26 -9.52
C LEU A 151 2.65 -19.86 -10.02
N ALA A 152 1.53 -19.53 -9.36
CA ALA A 152 0.20 -19.99 -9.76
C ALA A 152 -0.28 -19.40 -11.11
N LEU A 153 0.19 -18.20 -11.49
CA LEU A 153 -0.12 -17.58 -12.78
C LEU A 153 0.89 -18.00 -13.86
N LEU A 154 2.15 -18.22 -13.47
CA LEU A 154 3.24 -18.62 -14.38
C LEU A 154 3.09 -20.06 -14.93
N SER A 155 2.14 -20.84 -14.44
CA SER A 155 1.76 -22.12 -15.07
C SER A 155 1.09 -21.93 -16.42
N ASP A 156 0.46 -20.77 -16.63
CA ASP A 156 -0.08 -20.35 -17.90
C ASP A 156 1.00 -19.57 -18.68
N ALA A 157 1.38 -20.12 -19.83
CA ALA A 157 2.45 -19.59 -20.68
C ALA A 157 2.24 -18.15 -21.16
N ARG A 158 1.01 -17.62 -21.04
CA ARG A 158 0.70 -16.21 -21.34
C ARG A 158 1.31 -15.24 -20.33
N PHE A 159 1.59 -15.69 -19.11
CA PHE A 159 2.25 -14.88 -18.09
C PHE A 159 3.75 -15.15 -18.11
N GLN A 160 4.52 -14.07 -18.10
CA GLN A 160 5.97 -14.11 -17.97
C GLN A 160 6.35 -13.43 -16.66
N PRO A 161 7.41 -13.90 -15.97
CA PRO A 161 7.88 -13.21 -14.78
C PRO A 161 8.53 -11.87 -15.18
N GLU A 162 8.32 -10.84 -14.37
CA GLU A 162 8.83 -9.48 -14.62
C GLU A 162 10.28 -9.36 -14.17
N LEU A 163 11.14 -8.68 -14.94
CA LEU A 163 12.54 -8.49 -14.56
C LEU A 163 12.65 -7.56 -13.34
N LEU A 164 13.17 -8.09 -12.23
CA LEU A 164 13.54 -7.29 -11.06
C LEU A 164 14.95 -6.71 -11.20
N ALA A 165 15.90 -7.49 -11.71
CA ALA A 165 17.26 -7.02 -11.91
C ALA A 165 18.00 -7.93 -12.89
N SER A 166 18.94 -7.35 -13.65
CA SER A 166 19.79 -8.08 -14.58
C SER A 166 20.76 -9.03 -13.88
N ASP A 167 21.07 -8.77 -12.60
CA ASP A 167 21.93 -9.60 -11.75
C ASP A 167 21.70 -9.30 -10.26
N LEU A 168 22.29 -10.13 -9.38
CA LEU A 168 22.19 -9.96 -7.91
C LEU A 168 22.85 -8.68 -7.40
N SER A 169 23.92 -8.20 -8.04
CA SER A 169 24.60 -6.97 -7.61
C SER A 169 23.70 -5.77 -7.81
N SER A 170 23.04 -5.70 -8.97
CA SER A 170 22.05 -4.71 -9.34
C SER A 170 20.85 -4.78 -8.39
N LEU A 171 20.29 -5.97 -8.14
CA LEU A 171 19.21 -6.16 -7.17
C LEU A 171 19.56 -5.58 -5.80
N VAL A 172 20.72 -5.96 -5.24
CA VAL A 172 21.16 -5.54 -3.91
C VAL A 172 21.48 -4.03 -3.88
N GLY A 173 22.01 -3.47 -4.97
CA GLY A 173 22.17 -2.03 -5.16
C GLY A 173 20.86 -1.27 -5.04
N LEU A 174 19.84 -1.71 -5.75
CA LEU A 174 18.49 -1.11 -5.71
C LEU A 174 17.83 -1.26 -4.34
N MET A 175 17.90 -2.45 -3.73
CA MET A 175 17.42 -2.69 -2.37
C MET A 175 18.11 -1.77 -1.35
N THR A 176 19.41 -1.54 -1.52
CA THR A 176 20.20 -0.62 -0.69
C THR A 176 19.74 0.82 -0.87
N ALA A 177 19.53 1.28 -2.11
CA ALA A 177 19.05 2.62 -2.41
C ALA A 177 17.67 2.88 -1.78
N VAL A 178 16.70 1.98 -1.97
CA VAL A 178 15.37 2.09 -1.37
C VAL A 178 15.44 2.05 0.17
N THR A 179 16.33 1.23 0.74
CA THR A 179 16.53 1.18 2.19
C THR A 179 17.11 2.49 2.72
N ARG A 180 18.11 3.06 2.05
CA ARG A 180 18.71 4.35 2.41
C ARG A 180 17.71 5.49 2.28
N MET A 181 16.89 5.48 1.23
CA MET A 181 15.78 6.40 1.04
C MET A 181 14.81 6.38 2.22
N HIS A 182 14.37 5.19 2.64
CA HIS A 182 13.47 5.05 3.79
C HIS A 182 14.11 5.45 5.12
N ARG A 183 15.43 5.33 5.25
CA ARG A 183 16.19 5.63 6.48
C ARG A 183 16.83 7.02 6.52
N ASP A 184 16.63 7.85 5.49
CA ASP A 184 17.33 9.14 5.35
C ASP A 184 18.86 9.02 5.41
N GLN A 185 19.42 8.03 4.71
CA GLN A 185 20.85 7.73 4.71
C GLN A 185 21.49 7.97 3.34
N GLY A 186 22.82 8.07 3.32
CA GLY A 186 23.60 8.24 2.08
C GLY A 186 23.18 9.46 1.28
N GLU A 187 23.00 9.26 -0.02
CA GLU A 187 22.53 10.25 -0.99
C GLU A 187 21.13 10.80 -0.66
N PHE A 188 20.32 10.07 0.11
CA PHE A 188 19.00 10.50 0.54
C PHE A 188 19.00 11.29 1.85
N ALA A 189 20.12 11.36 2.58
CA ALA A 189 20.22 12.14 3.82
C ALA A 189 19.92 13.63 3.61
N ARG A 190 20.14 14.16 2.41
CA ARG A 190 19.80 15.55 2.03
C ARG A 190 18.30 15.85 2.04
N PHE A 191 17.44 14.82 2.14
CA PHE A 191 15.98 14.94 2.25
C PHE A 191 15.47 14.81 3.68
N ALA A 192 16.35 14.53 4.65
CA ALA A 192 15.99 14.41 6.05
C ALA A 192 15.32 15.70 6.54
N GLY A 193 14.15 15.56 7.17
CA GLY A 193 13.36 16.70 7.69
C GLY A 193 12.70 17.60 6.64
N ARG A 194 13.07 17.52 5.36
CA ARG A 194 12.41 18.26 4.28
C ARG A 194 11.05 17.62 3.95
N ARG A 195 10.07 18.46 3.59
CA ARG A 195 8.69 18.04 3.30
C ARG A 195 8.09 18.77 2.10
N GLY A 196 7.04 18.19 1.53
CA GLY A 196 6.22 18.76 0.45
C GLY A 196 6.39 18.06 -0.90
N GLN A 197 5.50 18.37 -1.85
CA GLN A 197 5.44 17.75 -3.17
C GLN A 197 6.76 17.88 -3.96
N ALA A 198 7.41 19.04 -3.91
CA ALA A 198 8.67 19.26 -4.61
C ALA A 198 9.81 18.37 -4.09
N VAL A 199 9.83 18.09 -2.78
CA VAL A 199 10.81 17.19 -2.15
C VAL A 199 10.56 15.75 -2.58
N ALA A 200 9.30 15.31 -2.60
CA ALA A 200 8.95 13.99 -3.09
C ALA A 200 9.34 13.80 -4.56
N ALA A 201 9.10 14.81 -5.41
CA ALA A 201 9.51 14.78 -6.82
C ALA A 201 11.04 14.70 -6.98
N GLU A 202 11.81 15.53 -6.25
CA GLU A 202 13.28 15.47 -6.28
C GLU A 202 13.81 14.10 -5.80
N MET A 203 13.15 13.49 -4.81
CA MET A 203 13.50 12.17 -4.31
C MET A 203 13.15 11.05 -5.30
N THR A 204 12.02 11.15 -6.00
CA THR A 204 11.65 10.28 -7.14
C THR A 204 12.70 10.35 -8.24
N GLU A 205 13.07 11.54 -8.69
CA GLU A 205 14.09 11.71 -9.74
C GLU A 205 15.46 11.14 -9.31
N ASN A 206 15.83 11.32 -8.04
CA ASN A 206 17.06 10.74 -7.52
C ASN A 206 17.02 9.20 -7.54
N LEU A 207 15.93 8.59 -7.06
CA LEU A 207 15.79 7.13 -7.07
C LEU A 207 15.73 6.56 -8.50
N LEU A 208 15.06 7.24 -9.44
CA LEU A 208 15.09 6.88 -10.86
C LEU A 208 16.51 7.00 -11.46
N GLY A 209 17.28 8.02 -11.04
CA GLY A 209 18.70 8.14 -11.38
C GLY A 209 19.52 6.95 -10.92
N VAL A 210 19.34 6.54 -9.66
CA VAL A 210 20.00 5.37 -9.07
C VAL A 210 19.59 4.07 -9.76
N ILE A 211 18.30 3.91 -10.10
CA ILE A 211 17.83 2.77 -10.90
C ILE A 211 18.53 2.73 -12.25
N ARG A 212 18.62 3.88 -12.95
CA ARG A 212 19.30 3.98 -14.25
C ARG A 212 20.78 3.60 -14.17
N GLU A 213 21.44 4.01 -13.09
CA GLU A 213 22.86 3.74 -12.87
C GLU A 213 23.12 2.26 -12.59
N HIS A 214 22.31 1.63 -11.74
CA HIS A 214 22.45 0.21 -11.39
C HIS A 214 21.93 -0.74 -12.47
N ASP A 215 20.80 -0.45 -13.08
CA ASP A 215 20.22 -1.30 -14.09
C ASP A 215 19.41 -0.49 -15.12
N PRO A 216 20.06 0.03 -16.17
CA PRO A 216 19.39 0.84 -17.18
C PRO A 216 18.34 0.06 -17.97
N ARG A 217 18.39 -1.28 -17.99
CA ARG A 217 17.39 -2.11 -18.69
C ARG A 217 16.03 -2.03 -18.03
N LEU A 218 16.01 -1.80 -16.72
CA LEU A 218 14.74 -1.61 -16.03
C LEU A 218 14.00 -0.43 -16.65
N LEU A 219 14.65 0.71 -16.91
CA LEU A 219 14.00 1.94 -17.36
C LEU A 219 13.70 2.02 -18.87
N ASP A 220 13.86 0.96 -19.65
CA ASP A 220 13.55 1.03 -21.09
C ASP A 220 12.05 1.21 -21.32
N VAL A 221 11.71 2.09 -22.28
CA VAL A 221 10.40 2.74 -22.46
C VAL A 221 9.32 1.78 -23.00
N SER A 222 9.65 0.50 -23.17
CA SER A 222 8.78 -0.55 -23.69
C SER A 222 8.20 -1.47 -22.61
N SER A 223 7.96 -0.97 -21.40
CA SER A 223 7.29 -1.67 -20.27
C SER A 223 8.09 -2.78 -19.56
N GLU A 224 9.42 -2.62 -19.41
CA GLU A 224 10.27 -3.61 -18.72
C GLU A 224 10.71 -3.21 -17.29
N ILE A 225 10.27 -2.06 -16.74
CA ILE A 225 10.44 -1.82 -15.30
C ILE A 225 9.43 -2.72 -14.59
N SER A 226 9.89 -3.65 -13.72
CA SER A 226 8.96 -4.36 -12.85
C SER A 226 8.06 -3.37 -12.12
N GLY A 227 6.78 -3.74 -11.95
CA GLY A 227 5.86 -2.87 -11.23
C GLY A 227 6.34 -2.55 -9.80
N HIS A 228 7.13 -3.45 -9.20
CA HIS A 228 7.83 -3.24 -7.93
C HIS A 228 8.69 -1.96 -7.90
N TRP A 229 9.61 -1.77 -8.85
CA TRP A 229 10.48 -0.60 -8.84
C TRP A 229 9.75 0.68 -9.24
N ARG A 230 8.72 0.59 -10.11
CA ARG A 230 7.84 1.73 -10.41
C ARG A 230 7.15 2.24 -9.16
N VAL A 231 6.56 1.33 -8.37
CA VAL A 231 5.96 1.67 -7.09
C VAL A 231 7.00 2.23 -6.11
N ALA A 232 8.16 1.60 -5.98
CA ALA A 232 9.22 2.09 -5.09
C ALA A 232 9.71 3.50 -5.48
N ALA A 233 9.82 3.81 -6.78
CA ALA A 233 10.27 5.10 -7.26
C ALA A 233 9.21 6.21 -7.17
N HIS A 234 7.94 5.88 -7.41
CA HIS A 234 6.87 6.88 -7.53
C HIS A 234 5.97 7.01 -6.30
N ILE A 235 5.75 5.93 -5.55
CA ILE A 235 4.84 5.93 -4.39
C ILE A 235 5.61 6.15 -3.09
N ALA A 236 6.73 5.46 -2.88
CA ALA A 236 7.46 5.57 -1.61
C ALA A 236 7.93 6.99 -1.27
N PRO A 237 8.40 7.83 -2.23
CA PRO A 237 8.76 9.23 -1.93
C PRO A 237 7.59 10.10 -1.46
N LEU A 238 6.33 9.71 -1.73
CA LEU A 238 5.15 10.48 -1.32
C LEU A 238 5.00 10.55 0.20
N ASP A 239 5.67 9.67 0.96
CA ASP A 239 5.81 9.77 2.43
C ASP A 239 6.37 11.13 2.89
N ARG A 240 7.12 11.82 2.01
CA ARG A 240 7.73 13.12 2.29
C ARG A 240 6.80 14.30 2.09
N VAL A 241 5.59 14.08 1.59
CA VAL A 241 4.68 15.20 1.29
C VAL A 241 4.10 15.80 2.57
N ALA A 242 3.62 14.95 3.48
CA ALA A 242 3.06 15.37 4.75
C ALA A 242 4.08 15.25 5.88
N GLY A 243 4.05 16.22 6.80
CA GLY A 243 4.84 16.20 8.03
C GLY A 243 4.03 15.65 9.20
N PRO A 244 4.68 15.29 10.31
CA PRO A 244 3.97 15.00 11.56
C PRO A 244 3.31 16.27 12.13
N GLY A 245 1.99 16.25 12.33
CA GLY A 245 1.23 17.40 12.84
C GLY A 245 1.43 17.70 14.33
N GLU A 246 0.99 18.90 14.75
CA GLU A 246 1.00 19.31 16.16
C GLU A 246 -0.19 18.75 16.94
N ASP A 247 -1.41 18.98 16.42
CA ASP A 247 -2.67 18.60 17.05
C ASP A 247 -3.35 17.39 16.37
N LEU A 248 -3.15 17.25 15.06
CA LEU A 248 -3.56 16.11 14.24
C LEU A 248 -2.35 15.23 13.89
N ALA A 249 -2.59 14.03 13.37
CA ALA A 249 -1.54 13.09 12.99
C ALA A 249 -0.59 13.68 11.95
N LEU A 250 -1.13 14.42 10.98
CA LEU A 250 -0.40 14.99 9.86
C LEU A 250 -0.58 16.50 9.75
N GLU A 251 0.49 17.15 9.33
CA GLU A 251 0.50 18.50 8.79
C GLU A 251 0.56 18.40 7.27
N LEU A 252 -0.53 18.82 6.60
CA LEU A 252 -0.63 18.80 5.15
C LEU A 252 -0.16 20.15 4.59
N PRO A 253 0.67 20.16 3.52
CA PRO A 253 1.02 21.39 2.83
C PRO A 253 -0.22 22.21 2.44
N PRO A 254 -0.20 23.54 2.59
CA PRO A 254 -1.32 24.40 2.17
C PRO A 254 -1.70 24.17 0.71
N GLY A 255 -3.01 24.06 0.44
CA GLY A 255 -3.52 23.84 -0.91
C GLY A 255 -3.30 22.43 -1.49
N LEU A 256 -2.69 21.49 -0.75
CA LEU A 256 -2.44 20.12 -1.23
C LEU A 256 -3.72 19.46 -1.78
N LEU A 257 -4.80 19.49 -0.98
CA LEU A 257 -6.08 18.88 -1.33
C LEU A 257 -6.82 19.69 -2.41
N ALA A 258 -6.83 21.01 -2.29
CA ALA A 258 -7.49 21.89 -3.27
C ALA A 258 -6.94 21.71 -4.68
N LYS A 259 -5.61 21.57 -4.83
CA LYS A 259 -4.97 21.29 -6.11
C LYS A 259 -5.29 19.89 -6.66
N ALA A 260 -5.51 18.91 -5.79
CA ALA A 260 -5.67 17.51 -6.20
C ALA A 260 -7.12 17.14 -6.55
N PHE A 261 -8.09 17.81 -5.91
CA PHE A 261 -9.51 17.47 -5.98
C PHE A 261 -10.40 18.56 -6.55
N GLU A 262 -9.92 19.80 -6.70
CA GLU A 262 -10.68 20.91 -7.29
C GLU A 262 -12.13 20.97 -6.76
N ASP A 263 -13.11 20.65 -7.61
CA ASP A 263 -14.55 20.69 -7.32
C ASP A 263 -15.04 19.57 -6.36
N ASP A 264 -14.26 18.50 -6.21
CA ASP A 264 -14.61 17.36 -5.34
C ASP A 264 -14.26 17.63 -3.87
N LEU A 265 -13.68 18.78 -3.53
CA LEU A 265 -13.30 19.09 -2.15
C LEU A 265 -14.47 19.68 -1.35
N ARG A 266 -14.92 18.98 -0.31
CA ARG A 266 -15.94 19.47 0.61
C ARG A 266 -15.32 20.08 1.86
N ARG A 267 -15.56 21.37 2.04
CA ARG A 267 -15.29 22.11 3.29
C ARG A 267 -16.61 22.31 4.02
N TYR A 268 -16.55 22.36 5.35
CA TYR A 268 -17.71 22.57 6.21
C TYR A 268 -17.61 23.95 6.86
N GLU A 269 -18.68 24.73 6.79
CA GLU A 269 -18.77 25.93 7.61
C GLU A 269 -19.07 25.55 9.06
N ASP A 270 -18.78 26.43 10.02
CA ASP A 270 -19.01 26.13 11.44
C ASP A 270 -20.49 25.82 11.75
N ALA A 271 -21.41 26.39 10.96
CA ALA A 271 -22.85 26.13 11.05
C ALA A 271 -23.25 24.74 10.52
N ASP A 272 -22.45 24.14 9.63
CA ASP A 272 -22.68 22.80 9.09
C ASP A 272 -22.08 21.69 9.99
N LEU A 273 -21.36 22.07 11.04
CA LEU A 273 -20.71 21.16 11.97
C LEU A 273 -21.51 21.06 13.27
N PRO A 274 -21.95 19.86 13.68
CA PRO A 274 -22.70 19.66 14.92
C PRO A 274 -21.96 20.22 16.14
N ALA A 275 -22.72 20.73 17.11
CA ALA A 275 -22.17 21.28 18.36
C ALA A 275 -21.38 20.24 19.17
N VAL A 276 -21.68 18.95 19.00
CA VAL A 276 -20.96 17.84 19.63
C VAL A 276 -19.51 17.69 19.11
N LEU A 277 -19.17 18.30 17.96
CA LEU A 277 -17.79 18.41 17.48
C LEU A 277 -17.04 19.48 18.27
N THR A 278 -16.54 19.09 19.44
CA THR A 278 -15.77 19.94 20.36
C THR A 278 -14.26 19.83 20.15
N HIS A 279 -13.80 18.87 19.36
CA HIS A 279 -12.38 18.74 19.02
C HIS A 279 -11.95 19.81 18.00
N GLU A 280 -11.52 20.97 18.52
CA GLU A 280 -11.11 22.15 17.73
C GLU A 280 -10.14 21.87 16.57
N PRO A 281 -9.09 21.05 16.71
CA PRO A 281 -8.19 20.77 15.59
C PRO A 281 -8.90 20.13 14.38
N THR A 282 -9.89 19.28 14.64
CA THR A 282 -10.69 18.63 13.60
C THR A 282 -11.65 19.62 12.96
N ARG A 283 -12.36 20.42 13.76
CA ARG A 283 -13.27 21.48 13.27
C ARG A 283 -12.52 22.43 12.33
N ARG A 284 -11.37 22.94 12.77
CA ARG A 284 -10.48 23.79 11.98
C ARG A 284 -10.05 23.12 10.66
N PHE A 285 -9.65 21.85 10.70
CA PHE A 285 -9.23 21.12 9.50
C PHE A 285 -10.37 20.96 8.49
N LEU A 286 -11.57 20.58 8.92
CA LEU A 286 -12.73 20.41 8.04
C LEU A 286 -13.16 21.74 7.37
N ARG A 287 -12.98 22.86 8.08
CA ARG A 287 -13.25 24.20 7.56
C ARG A 287 -12.18 24.69 6.57
N GLU A 288 -10.91 24.53 6.91
CA GLU A 288 -9.81 25.11 6.13
C GLU A 288 -9.35 24.22 4.98
N HIS A 289 -9.27 22.90 5.23
CA HIS A 289 -8.76 21.93 4.27
C HIS A 289 -9.89 21.10 3.65
N GLY A 290 -10.87 20.68 4.46
CA GLY A 290 -11.96 19.82 4.01
C GLY A 290 -11.54 18.36 3.77
N LEU A 291 -12.47 17.59 3.20
CA LEU A 291 -12.27 16.20 2.76
C LEU A 291 -12.75 16.05 1.31
N ALA A 292 -12.15 15.13 0.57
CA ALA A 292 -12.55 14.87 -0.80
C ALA A 292 -13.82 14.00 -0.85
N ASN A 293 -14.81 14.46 -1.61
CA ASN A 293 -16.03 13.75 -1.97
C ASN A 293 -15.78 12.98 -3.26
N THR A 294 -15.33 11.73 -3.13
CA THR A 294 -14.87 10.90 -4.26
C THR A 294 -15.81 9.73 -4.49
N ASN A 295 -15.68 9.03 -5.61
CA ASN A 295 -16.51 7.86 -5.91
C ASN A 295 -16.38 6.70 -4.89
N TYR A 296 -15.31 6.64 -4.10
CA TYR A 296 -15.11 5.65 -3.03
C TYR A 296 -15.37 6.21 -1.63
N CYS A 297 -15.63 7.51 -1.49
CA CYS A 297 -15.91 8.20 -0.24
C CYS A 297 -16.90 9.34 -0.48
N LEU A 298 -18.19 9.04 -0.32
CA LEU A 298 -19.28 9.97 -0.55
C LEU A 298 -19.57 10.74 0.73
N LEU A 299 -19.35 12.06 0.71
CA LEU A 299 -19.54 12.93 1.87
C LEU A 299 -20.96 13.50 1.91
N ASP A 300 -21.51 13.61 3.11
CA ASP A 300 -22.79 14.29 3.34
C ASP A 300 -22.68 15.77 3.03
N GLU A 301 -23.80 16.38 2.62
CA GLU A 301 -23.89 17.82 2.44
C GLU A 301 -23.73 18.56 3.76
N GLN A 302 -24.35 18.03 4.82
CA GLN A 302 -24.24 18.52 6.18
C GLN A 302 -23.81 17.38 7.09
N ALA A 303 -22.79 17.64 7.92
CA ALA A 303 -22.41 16.68 8.95
C ALA A 303 -23.49 16.70 10.04
N GLN A 304 -23.89 15.53 10.50
CA GLN A 304 -24.96 15.39 11.49
C GLN A 304 -24.62 14.30 12.49
N THR A 305 -25.23 14.34 13.68
CA THR A 305 -25.04 13.25 14.64
C THR A 305 -25.68 11.98 14.10
N LEU A 306 -25.19 10.79 14.51
CA LEU A 306 -25.84 9.54 14.15
C LEU A 306 -27.28 9.49 14.66
N THR A 307 -27.58 10.13 15.79
CA THR A 307 -28.95 10.29 16.31
C THR A 307 -29.83 11.11 15.38
N ASP A 308 -29.35 12.25 14.87
CA ASP A 308 -30.13 13.10 13.96
C ASP A 308 -30.34 12.39 12.61
N TYR A 309 -29.28 11.79 12.07
CA TYR A 309 -29.36 10.97 10.86
C TYR A 309 -30.38 9.84 11.02
N PHE A 310 -30.35 9.16 12.17
CA PHE A 310 -31.26 8.10 12.55
C PHE A 310 -32.71 8.57 12.55
N HIS A 311 -33.02 9.67 13.24
CA HIS A 311 -34.38 10.19 13.31
C HIS A 311 -34.88 10.68 11.95
N GLY A 312 -34.01 11.28 11.13
CA GLY A 312 -34.37 11.77 9.80
C GLY A 312 -34.63 10.67 8.75
N ASN A 313 -34.06 9.48 8.93
CA ASN A 313 -34.13 8.39 7.93
C ASN A 313 -34.97 7.17 8.37
N ARG A 314 -35.53 7.19 9.58
CA ARG A 314 -36.30 6.07 10.17
C ARG A 314 -37.40 5.56 9.24
N ASP A 315 -38.15 6.46 8.62
CA ASP A 315 -39.31 6.10 7.79
C ASP A 315 -38.91 5.56 6.41
N ALA A 316 -37.72 5.89 5.92
CA ALA A 316 -37.26 5.47 4.60
C ALA A 316 -36.74 4.02 4.59
N TYR A 317 -36.24 3.52 5.72
CA TYR A 317 -35.57 2.21 5.80
C TYR A 317 -35.85 1.45 7.13
N PRO A 318 -37.11 1.10 7.45
CA PRO A 318 -37.48 0.56 8.77
C PRO A 318 -36.84 -0.79 9.11
N ASP A 319 -36.66 -1.68 8.13
CA ASP A 319 -36.10 -3.03 8.35
C ASP A 319 -34.57 -2.99 8.51
N LEU A 320 -33.90 -2.26 7.62
CA LEU A 320 -32.45 -2.06 7.69
C LEU A 320 -32.05 -1.44 9.04
N PHE A 321 -32.87 -0.51 9.53
CA PHE A 321 -32.67 0.24 10.76
C PHE A 321 -32.69 -0.62 12.03
N THR A 322 -33.66 -1.53 12.16
CA THR A 322 -33.80 -2.40 13.34
C THR A 322 -32.61 -3.34 13.47
N ASP A 323 -32.05 -3.76 12.33
CA ASP A 323 -30.85 -4.58 12.28
C ASP A 323 -29.57 -3.76 12.47
N TYR A 324 -29.52 -2.55 11.91
CA TYR A 324 -28.33 -1.68 11.90
C TYR A 324 -27.93 -1.17 13.28
N PHE A 325 -28.89 -0.76 14.11
CA PHE A 325 -28.64 -0.23 15.47
C PHE A 325 -28.94 -1.24 16.57
N ARG A 326 -29.16 -2.51 16.22
CA ARG A 326 -29.48 -3.56 17.18
C ARG A 326 -28.43 -3.62 18.29
N GLY A 327 -28.87 -3.44 19.54
CA GLY A 327 -28.00 -3.50 20.72
C GLY A 327 -27.30 -2.18 21.08
N HIS A 328 -27.58 -1.08 20.38
CA HIS A 328 -27.08 0.26 20.72
C HIS A 328 -28.14 1.21 21.25
N PHE A 329 -29.39 0.75 21.32
CA PHE A 329 -30.46 1.47 21.99
C PHE A 329 -30.36 1.36 23.50
N ALA A 330 -30.77 2.42 24.19
CA ALA A 330 -31.13 2.36 25.59
C ALA A 330 -32.39 1.47 25.78
N ASP A 331 -32.75 1.23 27.04
CA ASP A 331 -33.88 0.37 27.40
C ASP A 331 -35.23 0.89 26.86
N ASP A 332 -35.32 2.16 26.46
CA ASP A 332 -36.51 2.77 25.84
C ASP A 332 -36.70 2.35 24.36
N GLY A 333 -35.69 1.75 23.73
CA GLY A 333 -35.73 1.35 22.33
C GLY A 333 -35.77 2.51 21.32
N GLU A 334 -35.63 3.75 21.78
CA GLU A 334 -35.72 4.96 20.95
C GLU A 334 -34.46 5.82 21.01
N THR A 335 -33.78 5.82 22.15
CA THR A 335 -32.58 6.62 22.38
C THR A 335 -31.33 5.79 22.11
N LEU A 336 -30.42 6.29 21.27
CA LEU A 336 -29.11 5.66 21.11
C LEU A 336 -28.27 5.87 22.39
N SER A 337 -27.46 4.88 22.74
CA SER A 337 -26.48 5.02 23.82
C SER A 337 -25.64 6.28 23.61
N GLU A 338 -25.33 6.99 24.71
CA GLU A 338 -24.62 8.28 24.67
C GLU A 338 -23.34 8.23 23.82
N HIS A 339 -22.62 7.10 23.87
CA HIS A 339 -21.41 6.90 23.08
C HIS A 339 -21.69 6.94 21.57
N VAL A 340 -22.77 6.31 21.10
CA VAL A 340 -23.16 6.26 19.70
C VAL A 340 -23.84 7.57 19.28
N GLY A 341 -24.65 8.15 20.15
CA GLY A 341 -25.36 9.41 19.85
C GLY A 341 -24.43 10.61 19.66
N ASN A 342 -23.22 10.56 20.21
CA ASN A 342 -22.19 11.58 20.02
C ASN A 342 -21.28 11.36 18.78
N LEU A 343 -21.51 10.28 18.02
CA LEU A 343 -20.81 10.09 16.75
C LEU A 343 -21.42 10.98 15.68
N ILE A 344 -20.55 11.57 14.87
CA ILE A 344 -20.92 12.45 13.77
C ILE A 344 -20.71 11.68 12.47
N ARG A 345 -21.75 11.57 11.66
CA ARG A 345 -21.65 11.01 10.32
C ARG A 345 -21.11 12.08 9.37
N LEU A 346 -20.07 11.71 8.62
CA LEU A 346 -19.48 12.53 7.57
C LEU A 346 -19.90 12.07 6.17
N GLY A 347 -20.33 10.81 6.03
CA GLY A 347 -20.67 10.20 4.75
C GLY A 347 -20.53 8.68 4.78
N SER A 348 -20.22 8.08 3.63
CA SER A 348 -19.93 6.65 3.49
C SER A 348 -18.64 6.37 2.71
N ILE A 349 -17.94 5.30 3.10
CA ILE A 349 -16.79 4.72 2.41
C ILE A 349 -17.25 3.36 1.88
N ALA A 350 -17.28 3.21 0.55
CA ALA A 350 -17.98 2.12 -0.10
C ALA A 350 -19.48 2.05 0.32
N ASP A 351 -20.21 1.09 -0.26
CA ASP A 351 -21.65 1.01 0.00
C ASP A 351 -21.95 0.63 1.45
N GLU A 352 -21.11 -0.11 2.16
CA GLU A 352 -21.47 -0.75 3.45
C GLU A 352 -20.82 -0.16 4.71
N ILE A 353 -20.06 0.93 4.60
CA ILE A 353 -19.34 1.51 5.73
C ILE A 353 -19.66 3.00 5.83
N ASP A 354 -20.32 3.43 6.89
CA ASP A 354 -20.50 4.85 7.15
C ASP A 354 -19.24 5.43 7.78
N LEU A 355 -18.74 6.54 7.23
CA LEU A 355 -17.61 7.27 7.80
C LEU A 355 -18.16 8.13 8.95
N VAL A 356 -17.78 7.76 10.17
CA VAL A 356 -18.21 8.43 11.39
C VAL A 356 -17.03 8.93 12.20
N MET A 357 -17.28 9.91 13.06
CA MET A 357 -16.26 10.59 13.82
C MET A 357 -16.71 10.82 15.25
N GLU A 358 -15.81 10.61 16.20
CA GLU A 358 -16.06 10.92 17.61
C GLU A 358 -15.83 12.42 17.88
N GLY A 359 -16.89 13.16 18.23
CA GLY A 359 -16.86 14.62 18.30
C GLY A 359 -15.85 15.21 19.31
N ALA A 360 -15.63 14.53 20.44
CA ALA A 360 -14.71 14.98 21.49
C ALA A 360 -13.23 14.73 21.17
N THR A 361 -12.91 13.69 20.39
CA THR A 361 -11.53 13.26 20.14
C THR A 361 -11.07 13.48 18.70
N GLY A 362 -12.00 13.71 17.78
CA GLY A 362 -11.74 13.78 16.34
C GLY A 362 -11.32 12.44 15.73
N ARG A 363 -11.50 11.32 16.43
CA ARG A 363 -11.12 9.98 15.95
C ARG A 363 -12.09 9.53 14.85
N LEU A 364 -11.54 9.01 13.75
CA LEU A 364 -12.32 8.49 12.63
C LEU A 364 -12.56 6.99 12.76
N LEU A 365 -13.81 6.62 12.54
CA LEU A 365 -14.32 5.26 12.63
C LEU A 365 -15.13 4.95 11.37
N GLY A 366 -15.18 3.68 11.01
CA GLY A 366 -16.09 3.15 10.00
C GLY A 366 -17.16 2.36 10.72
N TRP A 367 -18.42 2.74 10.54
CA TRP A 367 -19.56 1.99 11.04
C TRP A 367 -19.98 0.96 9.99
N TYR A 368 -19.74 -0.32 10.27
CA TYR A 368 -20.03 -1.42 9.36
C TYR A 368 -21.51 -1.78 9.47
N ARG A 369 -22.30 -1.38 8.47
CA ARG A 369 -23.76 -1.50 8.49
C ARG A 369 -24.25 -2.93 8.79
N PRO A 370 -23.68 -4.00 8.17
CA PRO A 370 -24.15 -5.37 8.41
C PRO A 370 -23.88 -5.90 9.83
N GLU A 371 -22.89 -5.32 10.54
CA GLU A 371 -22.45 -5.81 11.84
C GLU A 371 -22.92 -4.93 13.01
N GLY A 372 -23.38 -3.71 12.73
CA GLY A 372 -23.69 -2.70 13.76
C GLY A 372 -22.46 -2.37 14.63
N LYS A 373 -21.25 -2.46 14.07
CA LYS A 373 -19.99 -2.25 14.82
C LYS A 373 -19.15 -1.17 14.14
N HIS A 374 -18.57 -0.30 14.95
CA HIS A 374 -17.58 0.65 14.47
C HIS A 374 -16.16 0.08 14.61
N ARG A 375 -15.31 0.32 13.61
CA ARG A 375 -13.87 -0.01 13.66
C ARG A 375 -13.05 1.23 13.29
N PRO A 376 -11.82 1.39 13.80
CA PRO A 376 -10.95 2.48 13.36
C PRO A 376 -10.70 2.42 11.85
N VAL A 377 -10.92 3.53 11.15
CA VAL A 377 -10.59 3.68 9.72
C VAL A 377 -9.25 4.37 9.55
N ASN A 378 -9.06 5.48 10.27
CA ASN A 378 -7.84 6.27 10.26
C ASN A 378 -7.62 6.91 11.64
N VAL A 379 -6.42 7.47 11.86
CA VAL A 379 -6.08 8.09 13.14
C VAL A 379 -6.94 9.33 13.42
N ASP A 380 -7.13 10.18 12.41
CA ASP A 380 -7.97 11.38 12.41
C ASP A 380 -8.19 11.88 10.96
N VAL A 381 -8.89 13.02 10.81
CA VAL A 381 -9.23 13.63 9.51
C VAL A 381 -8.02 13.99 8.65
N SER A 382 -6.87 14.32 9.24
CA SER A 382 -5.67 14.64 8.45
C SER A 382 -5.07 13.41 7.78
N ALA A 383 -5.07 12.27 8.48
CA ALA A 383 -4.63 10.99 7.95
C ALA A 383 -5.58 10.48 6.85
N MET A 384 -6.89 10.65 7.04
CA MET A 384 -7.88 10.30 6.01
C MET A 384 -7.74 11.15 4.75
N ALA A 385 -7.61 12.47 4.90
CA ALA A 385 -7.42 13.37 3.76
C ALA A 385 -6.13 13.04 2.99
N PHE A 386 -5.05 12.70 3.70
CA PHE A 386 -3.81 12.26 3.07
C PHE A 386 -3.95 10.91 2.37
N ALA A 387 -4.70 9.96 2.93
CA ALA A 387 -5.01 8.70 2.28
C ALA A 387 -5.80 8.92 0.97
N GLN A 388 -6.81 9.79 0.98
CA GLN A 388 -7.52 10.18 -0.23
C GLN A 388 -6.57 10.78 -1.27
N TRP A 389 -5.69 11.71 -0.84
CA TRP A 389 -4.69 12.30 -1.72
C TRP A 389 -3.73 11.28 -2.33
N LEU A 390 -3.26 10.30 -1.55
CA LEU A 390 -2.40 9.22 -2.03
C LEU A 390 -3.10 8.34 -3.08
N ILE A 391 -4.38 7.97 -2.84
CA ILE A 391 -5.19 7.22 -3.81
C ILE A 391 -5.32 8.03 -5.12
N ARG A 392 -5.54 9.34 -5.02
CA ARG A 392 -5.57 10.22 -6.20
C ARG A 392 -4.23 10.24 -6.94
N GLN A 393 -3.09 10.25 -6.25
CA GLN A 393 -1.78 10.18 -6.91
C GLN A 393 -1.59 8.86 -7.65
N VAL A 394 -2.00 7.74 -7.05
CA VAL A 394 -2.00 6.43 -7.72
C VAL A 394 -2.83 6.48 -9.01
N GLN A 395 -4.06 6.99 -8.95
CA GLN A 395 -4.94 7.10 -10.12
C GLN A 395 -4.36 7.97 -11.24
N LEU A 396 -3.58 9.00 -10.89
CA LEU A 396 -2.92 9.87 -11.87
C LEU A 396 -1.66 9.24 -12.47
N LEU A 397 -0.95 8.43 -11.69
CA LEU A 397 0.28 7.77 -12.13
C LEU A 397 0.00 6.49 -12.90
N ASP A 398 -1.08 5.77 -12.58
CA ASP A 398 -1.39 4.46 -13.16
C ASP A 398 -1.47 4.44 -14.70
N PRO A 399 -2.12 5.40 -15.40
CA PRO A 399 -2.15 5.37 -16.87
C PRO A 399 -0.78 5.48 -17.55
N VAL A 400 0.23 6.00 -16.83
CA VAL A 400 1.59 6.23 -17.36
C VAL A 400 2.56 5.18 -16.84
N GLN A 401 2.36 4.73 -15.60
CA GLN A 401 3.27 3.88 -14.86
C GLN A 401 2.69 2.50 -14.57
N ASP A 402 1.47 2.20 -15.01
CA ASP A 402 0.77 0.91 -14.90
C ASP A 402 0.99 0.27 -13.51
N LEU A 403 0.65 1.05 -12.49
CA LEU A 403 0.91 0.75 -11.08
C LEU A 403 -0.07 -0.29 -10.54
N ILE A 404 -1.27 -0.37 -11.12
CA ILE A 404 -2.30 -1.33 -10.73
C ILE A 404 -1.85 -2.77 -10.98
N GLN A 405 -0.98 -3.03 -11.98
CA GLN A 405 -0.40 -4.38 -12.15
C GLN A 405 0.49 -4.78 -10.96
N ALA A 406 1.05 -3.81 -10.23
CA ALA A 406 1.76 -4.00 -8.98
C ALA A 406 0.91 -3.64 -7.74
N GLU A 407 -0.39 -3.96 -7.78
CA GLU A 407 -1.38 -3.65 -6.74
C GLU A 407 -0.84 -3.91 -5.34
N ALA A 408 -0.29 -5.10 -5.09
CA ALA A 408 0.11 -5.46 -3.75
C ALA A 408 1.35 -4.67 -3.27
N SER A 409 2.32 -4.39 -4.15
CA SER A 409 3.47 -3.51 -3.85
C SER A 409 3.00 -2.11 -3.51
N MET A 410 2.01 -1.63 -4.26
CA MET A 410 1.37 -0.34 -4.03
C MET A 410 0.65 -0.31 -2.68
N ILE A 411 -0.19 -1.31 -2.36
CA ILE A 411 -0.87 -1.43 -1.07
C ILE A 411 0.13 -1.44 0.08
N THR A 412 1.24 -2.19 -0.02
CA THR A 412 2.27 -2.23 1.02
C THR A 412 2.91 -0.87 1.25
N ASN A 413 3.24 -0.14 0.17
CA ASN A 413 3.82 1.20 0.30
C ASN A 413 2.82 2.21 0.86
N LEU A 414 1.57 2.21 0.40
CA LEU A 414 0.52 3.06 0.94
C LEU A 414 0.28 2.76 2.43
N THR A 415 0.20 1.48 2.79
CA THR A 415 0.04 1.04 4.19
C THR A 415 1.23 1.48 5.04
N ARG A 416 2.46 1.36 4.53
CA ARG A 416 3.67 1.84 5.22
C ARG A 416 3.61 3.33 5.46
N ILE A 417 3.30 4.12 4.43
CA ILE A 417 3.18 5.57 4.52
C ILE A 417 2.18 5.92 5.61
N LEU A 418 0.96 5.38 5.53
CA LEU A 418 -0.11 5.64 6.51
C LEU A 418 0.26 5.15 7.92
N ALA A 419 0.90 4.00 8.07
CA ALA A 419 1.34 3.48 9.37
C ALA A 419 2.48 4.31 9.99
N GLY A 420 3.36 4.87 9.16
CA GLY A 420 4.40 5.81 9.58
C GLY A 420 3.81 7.04 10.28
N THR A 421 2.69 7.54 9.75
CA THR A 421 1.97 8.69 10.33
C THR A 421 1.41 8.39 11.72
N ALA A 422 0.91 7.18 11.96
CA ALA A 422 0.34 6.77 13.24
C ALA A 422 1.38 6.66 14.36
N ARG A 423 2.61 6.22 14.04
CA ARG A 423 3.70 6.04 15.02
C ARG A 423 4.21 7.37 15.59
N GLY A 424 4.25 8.42 14.77
CA GLY A 424 4.68 9.76 15.20
C GLY A 424 3.87 10.31 16.37
N ARG A 425 2.55 10.05 16.40
CA ARG A 425 1.64 10.52 17.46
C ARG A 425 1.88 9.79 18.79
N LEU A 426 2.10 8.47 18.76
CA LEU A 426 2.39 7.68 19.95
C LEU A 426 3.73 8.05 20.58
N GLN A 427 4.77 8.24 19.74
CA GLN A 427 6.10 8.62 20.22
C GLN A 427 6.10 10.03 20.84
N ARG A 428 5.36 10.99 20.26
CA ARG A 428 5.20 12.34 20.83
C ARG A 428 4.39 12.37 22.12
N ARG A 429 3.33 11.55 22.27
CA ARG A 429 2.59 11.42 23.53
C ARG A 429 3.49 10.93 24.66
N HIS A 430 4.34 9.93 24.40
CA HIS A 430 5.32 9.47 25.38
C HIS A 430 6.36 10.54 25.74
N LEU A 431 6.83 11.34 24.77
CA LEU A 431 7.77 12.43 25.01
C LEU A 431 7.14 13.63 25.75
N ARG A 432 5.87 13.97 25.52
CA ARG A 432 5.17 15.01 26.30
C ARG A 432 4.95 14.55 27.74
N VAL A 433 4.44 13.33 27.97
CA VAL A 433 4.20 12.81 29.32
C VAL A 433 5.48 12.78 30.16
N THR A 434 6.63 12.42 29.57
CA THR A 434 7.92 12.45 30.28
C THR A 434 8.42 13.87 30.54
N ARG A 435 8.16 14.83 29.65
CA ARG A 435 8.57 16.24 29.82
C ARG A 435 7.71 17.00 30.82
N THR A 436 6.40 16.73 30.89
CA THR A 436 5.50 17.29 31.93
C THR A 436 5.72 16.61 33.29
N GLY A 437 6.05 15.32 33.29
CA GLY A 437 6.43 14.59 34.52
C GLY A 437 7.76 15.05 35.13
N LEU A 438 8.68 15.59 34.33
CA LEU A 438 9.96 16.14 34.81
C LEU A 438 9.84 17.55 35.44
N ARG A 439 8.72 18.27 35.27
CA ARG A 439 8.50 19.59 35.91
C ARG A 439 7.80 19.54 37.27
N HIS A 440 7.41 18.35 37.76
CA HIS A 440 6.71 18.20 39.03
C HIS A 440 7.36 17.26 40.06
N ARG A 441 8.64 16.92 39.92
CA ARG A 441 9.37 16.14 40.94
C ARG A 441 10.70 16.76 41.34
N GLY A 442 10.62 17.81 42.15
CA GLY A 442 11.53 17.97 43.28
C GLY A 442 10.90 17.28 44.48
N GLY A 443 11.32 16.07 44.83
CA GLY A 443 10.86 15.40 46.04
C GLY A 443 10.76 13.87 45.96
N LEU A 444 11.69 13.22 46.67
CA LEU A 444 11.67 11.85 47.19
C LEU A 444 11.70 10.63 46.23
N PHE A 445 12.89 10.03 46.20
CA PHE A 445 13.09 8.59 46.07
C PHE A 445 12.55 7.84 47.31
N ARG A 446 11.66 6.86 47.09
CA ARG A 446 11.70 5.47 47.64
C ARG A 446 10.34 4.79 47.43
N LEU A 447 10.44 3.49 47.12
CA LEU A 447 9.45 2.40 47.27
C LEU A 447 9.03 1.75 45.94
N PHE A 448 9.79 0.73 45.55
CA PHE A 448 9.26 -0.43 44.82
C PHE A 448 9.25 -1.62 45.79
N GLY A 449 8.05 -2.10 46.15
CA GLY A 449 7.77 -3.46 46.63
C GLY A 449 6.81 -4.09 45.61
N ARG A 450 7.17 -5.26 45.03
CA ARG A 450 6.56 -6.60 45.26
C ARG A 450 5.03 -6.60 45.15
N GLU A 451 4.34 -7.45 44.38
CA GLU A 451 4.53 -8.82 43.85
C GLU A 451 3.31 -9.09 42.89
N PRO A 452 2.92 -10.31 42.44
CA PRO A 452 3.61 -11.55 42.03
C PRO A 452 3.22 -11.94 40.56
N GLY A 453 3.85 -12.82 39.79
CA GLY A 453 4.29 -14.20 40.04
C GLY A 453 3.45 -15.18 39.20
N TRP A 454 3.95 -15.65 38.05
CA TRP A 454 3.47 -16.84 37.33
C TRP A 454 4.67 -17.77 37.05
N PRO A 455 4.58 -19.10 37.31
CA PRO A 455 5.77 -19.94 37.41
C PRO A 455 6.12 -20.63 36.08
N SER A 456 7.39 -20.52 35.69
CA SER A 456 8.02 -21.37 34.67
C SER A 456 8.54 -22.67 35.31
N ARG A 457 8.01 -23.82 34.91
CA ARG A 457 8.57 -25.14 35.23
C ARG A 457 9.87 -25.36 34.43
N ARG A 458 11.00 -25.49 35.13
CA ARG A 458 12.18 -26.22 34.65
C ARG A 458 12.27 -27.53 35.42
N SER A 459 12.42 -28.63 34.70
CA SER A 459 12.71 -29.95 35.25
C SER A 459 14.13 -30.34 34.86
N ARG A 460 14.97 -30.71 35.84
CA ARG A 460 16.11 -31.61 35.66
C ARG A 460 16.21 -32.56 36.87
N PRO A 461 16.88 -33.71 36.72
CA PRO A 461 16.48 -34.98 37.32
C PRO A 461 17.45 -35.50 38.38
N ALA A 462 16.96 -36.41 39.21
CA ALA A 462 17.68 -37.45 39.98
C ALA A 462 16.62 -38.12 40.89
N SER A 463 16.66 -39.37 41.36
CA SER A 463 17.38 -40.60 41.04
C SER A 463 16.92 -41.63 42.09
N ARG A 464 16.76 -42.90 41.69
CA ARG A 464 16.97 -44.16 42.45
C ARG A 464 16.08 -44.55 43.66
N GLY A 465 15.80 -45.86 43.66
CA GLY A 465 15.41 -46.71 44.82
C GLY A 465 13.92 -47.05 44.79
N GLY A 466 13.43 -48.29 44.63
CA GLY A 466 13.99 -49.60 44.97
C GLY A 466 13.11 -50.23 46.05
N GLY A 467 12.42 -51.35 45.75
CA GLY A 467 11.81 -52.23 46.76
C GLY A 467 10.30 -52.51 46.61
N SER A 468 9.99 -53.66 45.99
CA SER A 468 8.84 -54.54 46.31
C SER A 468 9.14 -55.29 47.63
N PRO A 469 8.18 -55.88 48.39
CA PRO A 469 7.09 -56.73 47.88
C PRO A 469 5.75 -56.81 48.67
N GLY A 470 4.77 -57.50 48.07
CA GLY A 470 3.57 -58.11 48.71
C GLY A 470 2.39 -57.15 48.90
N GLY A 471 1.12 -57.49 48.66
CA GLY A 471 0.44 -58.71 48.28
C GLY A 471 -1.07 -58.47 48.51
N SER A 472 -1.91 -59.18 47.74
CA SER A 472 -3.37 -59.36 47.91
C SER A 472 -4.34 -58.21 47.55
N GLY A 473 -5.40 -58.57 46.80
CA GLY A 473 -6.75 -58.18 47.19
C GLY A 473 -7.61 -57.32 46.25
N ARG A 474 -8.27 -58.01 45.29
CA ARG A 474 -9.62 -57.74 44.72
C ARG A 474 -9.87 -56.58 43.73
N PRO A 475 -10.89 -56.74 42.84
CA PRO A 475 -11.04 -55.94 41.63
C PRO A 475 -12.13 -54.86 41.76
N HIS A 476 -11.87 -53.67 41.22
CA HIS A 476 -12.91 -52.68 40.96
C HIS A 476 -12.77 -52.06 39.56
N ARG A 477 -13.79 -52.35 38.75
CA ARG A 477 -14.45 -51.51 37.74
C ARG A 477 -13.60 -50.40 37.08
N THR A 478 -13.17 -50.66 35.85
CA THR A 478 -12.83 -49.63 34.86
C THR A 478 -14.09 -48.92 34.36
N PRO A 479 -14.12 -47.58 34.33
CA PRO A 479 -15.14 -46.82 33.62
C PRO A 479 -14.83 -46.77 32.11
N LYS A 480 -15.88 -46.93 31.30
CA LYS A 480 -15.87 -46.75 29.84
C LYS A 480 -15.48 -45.30 29.47
N PRO A 481 -14.68 -45.07 28.41
CA PRO A 481 -14.52 -43.73 27.86
C PRO A 481 -15.75 -43.34 27.02
N HIS A 482 -16.18 -42.09 27.21
CA HIS A 482 -17.23 -41.44 26.45
C HIS A 482 -16.81 -41.27 24.98
N ALA A 483 -17.62 -41.77 24.07
CA ALA A 483 -17.54 -41.48 22.64
C ALA A 483 -18.16 -40.10 22.38
N HIS A 484 -17.38 -39.20 21.77
CA HIS A 484 -17.90 -37.98 21.18
C HIS A 484 -18.67 -38.34 19.90
N SER A 485 -19.95 -38.00 19.89
CA SER A 485 -20.85 -38.11 18.74
C SER A 485 -20.45 -37.10 17.68
N VAL A 486 -20.03 -37.58 16.52
CA VAL A 486 -19.83 -36.80 15.30
C VAL A 486 -21.12 -36.89 14.49
N CYS A 487 -21.77 -35.75 14.23
CA CYS A 487 -22.90 -35.67 13.32
C CYS A 487 -22.47 -36.06 11.89
N PRO A 488 -23.18 -36.97 11.20
CA PRO A 488 -22.88 -37.29 9.81
C PRO A 488 -23.41 -36.20 8.87
N LEU A 489 -22.54 -35.79 7.93
CA LEU A 489 -22.92 -35.01 6.75
C LEU A 489 -23.87 -35.84 5.85
N PRO A 490 -24.82 -35.21 5.15
CA PRO A 490 -25.67 -35.91 4.20
C PRO A 490 -24.87 -36.38 2.96
N PRO A 491 -25.27 -37.50 2.34
CA PRO A 491 -24.57 -38.06 1.19
C PRO A 491 -24.71 -37.18 -0.05
N ARG A 492 -23.61 -37.04 -0.79
CA ARG A 492 -23.59 -36.47 -2.15
C ARG A 492 -24.43 -37.34 -3.11
N PRO A 493 -25.24 -36.75 -4.01
CA PRO A 493 -25.90 -37.51 -5.05
C PRO A 493 -24.88 -38.09 -6.05
N ALA A 494 -25.15 -39.32 -6.48
CA ALA A 494 -24.36 -40.04 -7.48
C ALA A 494 -24.46 -39.41 -8.88
N PRO A 495 -23.43 -39.54 -9.73
CA PRO A 495 -23.46 -39.02 -11.09
C PRO A 495 -24.37 -39.86 -11.99
N THR A 496 -25.25 -39.19 -12.73
CA THR A 496 -26.00 -39.76 -13.85
C THR A 496 -25.08 -40.05 -15.03
N PRO A 497 -25.20 -41.21 -15.71
CA PRO A 497 -24.55 -41.46 -16.99
C PRO A 497 -25.40 -40.92 -18.15
N ASP A 498 -24.76 -40.87 -19.32
CA ASP A 498 -25.26 -40.51 -20.66
C ASP A 498 -25.26 -39.04 -21.09
N SER A 499 -24.24 -38.72 -21.89
CA SER A 499 -24.32 -37.74 -22.97
C SER A 499 -23.82 -38.42 -24.25
N GLY A 500 -24.74 -38.78 -25.13
CA GLY A 500 -24.42 -39.08 -26.54
C GLY A 500 -24.14 -37.77 -27.30
N PRO A 501 -23.38 -37.82 -28.41
CA PRO A 501 -22.88 -36.62 -29.08
C PRO A 501 -23.94 -36.02 -30.01
N GLN A 502 -24.17 -34.71 -29.91
CA GLN A 502 -24.89 -33.93 -30.93
C GLN A 502 -23.96 -32.91 -31.60
N PRO A 503 -24.19 -32.61 -32.90
CA PRO A 503 -23.20 -32.06 -33.80
C PRO A 503 -23.05 -30.54 -33.72
N ALA A 504 -21.87 -30.08 -34.14
CA ALA A 504 -21.48 -28.69 -34.21
C ALA A 504 -22.34 -27.88 -35.18
N GLY A 505 -22.98 -26.82 -34.67
CA GLY A 505 -23.57 -25.72 -35.42
C GLY A 505 -22.78 -24.41 -35.21
N PRO A 506 -22.87 -23.45 -36.15
CA PRO A 506 -21.89 -22.38 -36.31
C PRO A 506 -22.00 -21.28 -35.23
N ARG A 507 -20.84 -20.82 -34.77
CA ARG A 507 -20.68 -19.72 -33.81
C ARG A 507 -21.06 -18.39 -34.47
N SER A 508 -22.11 -17.75 -33.96
CA SER A 508 -22.35 -16.33 -34.14
C SER A 508 -21.54 -15.54 -33.11
N GLU A 509 -20.70 -14.64 -33.62
CA GLU A 509 -20.01 -13.62 -32.83
C GLU A 509 -21.02 -12.59 -32.33
N THR A 510 -21.23 -12.53 -31.01
CA THR A 510 -21.84 -11.37 -30.36
C THR A 510 -20.77 -10.64 -29.56
N SER A 511 -20.27 -9.56 -30.16
CA SER A 511 -19.49 -8.51 -29.48
C SER A 511 -20.39 -7.79 -28.48
N LEU A 512 -20.04 -7.89 -27.19
CA LEU A 512 -20.66 -7.14 -26.11
C LEU A 512 -20.01 -5.75 -26.04
N THR A 513 -20.53 -4.79 -26.81
CA THR A 513 -20.26 -3.36 -26.59
C THR A 513 -21.04 -2.86 -25.38
N TYR A 514 -20.32 -2.49 -24.32
CA TYR A 514 -20.84 -1.75 -23.17
C TYR A 514 -21.13 -0.30 -23.59
N ARG A 515 -22.40 0.04 -23.84
CA ARG A 515 -22.86 1.43 -24.03
C ARG A 515 -23.44 1.95 -22.73
N SER A 516 -22.79 2.96 -22.15
CA SER A 516 -23.33 3.78 -21.06
C SER A 516 -24.61 4.50 -21.52
N ARG A 517 -25.73 4.28 -20.81
CA ARG A 517 -26.95 5.07 -20.96
C ARG A 517 -26.76 6.42 -20.27
N VAL A 518 -26.57 7.47 -21.06
CA VAL A 518 -26.83 8.86 -20.66
C VAL A 518 -28.32 9.10 -20.82
N THR A 519 -29.04 9.34 -19.72
CA THR A 519 -30.43 9.78 -19.75
C THR A 519 -30.49 11.26 -20.06
N GLY A 520 -30.80 11.58 -21.32
CA GLY A 520 -31.08 12.93 -21.80
C GLY A 520 -32.42 13.44 -21.25
N ARG A 521 -32.38 14.59 -20.57
CA ARG A 521 -33.57 15.34 -20.13
C ARG A 521 -34.04 16.22 -21.29
N THR A 522 -35.12 15.82 -21.95
CA THR A 522 -35.79 16.60 -23.00
C THR A 522 -36.52 17.81 -22.40
N ARG A 523 -36.12 19.02 -22.80
CA ARG A 523 -36.88 20.26 -22.59
C ARG A 523 -37.35 20.75 -23.97
N ARG A 524 -38.66 20.68 -24.24
CA ARG A 524 -39.32 21.40 -25.34
C ARG A 524 -40.48 22.22 -24.75
N GLY A 525 -40.49 23.51 -25.07
CA GLY A 525 -41.55 24.43 -24.68
C GLY A 525 -41.18 25.88 -25.00
N ARG A 526 -41.21 26.24 -26.28
CA ARG A 526 -41.40 27.61 -26.82
C ARG A 526 -42.49 27.48 -27.89
N PRO A 527 -43.35 28.48 -28.16
CA PRO A 527 -42.95 29.84 -28.61
C PRO A 527 -43.85 30.96 -27.98
N ARG A 528 -43.78 32.27 -28.23
CA ARG A 528 -43.43 33.09 -29.41
C ARG A 528 -43.41 34.59 -29.03
N ALA A 529 -42.64 35.41 -29.78
CA ALA A 529 -42.71 36.88 -30.02
C ALA A 529 -42.57 37.83 -28.81
N GLY A 530 -41.88 38.97 -28.80
CA GLY A 530 -41.34 39.92 -29.80
C GLY A 530 -40.57 41.05 -29.05
N PRO A 531 -40.17 42.17 -29.69
CA PRO A 531 -38.82 42.73 -29.60
C PRO A 531 -38.64 44.02 -28.78
N GLY A 532 -37.36 44.36 -28.45
CA GLY A 532 -36.89 45.67 -27.97
C GLY A 532 -35.71 45.51 -27.01
N ALA A 533 -34.46 45.83 -27.40
CA ALA A 533 -33.82 47.15 -27.46
C ALA A 533 -33.03 47.50 -26.19
N VAL A 534 -31.72 47.67 -26.37
CA VAL A 534 -30.78 48.61 -25.70
C VAL A 534 -30.83 48.71 -24.16
N TRP A 535 -29.84 48.16 -23.47
CA TRP A 535 -28.68 48.86 -22.84
C TRP A 535 -27.70 47.81 -22.32
#